data_AF-A0A0R3LD32-F1
#
_entry.id   AF-A0A0R3LD32-F1
#
_cell.length_a   1.000
_cell.length_b   1.000
_cell.length_c   1.000
_cell.angle_alpha   90.00
_cell.angle_beta   90.00
_cell.angle_gamma   90.00
#
_symmetry.space_group_name_H-M   'P 1'
#
loop_
_entity.id
_entity.type
_entity.pdbx_description
1 polymer ?
#
loop_
_entity_poly.entity_id
_entity_poly.type
_entity_poly.pdbx_seq_one_letter_code
_entity_poly.pdbx_strand_id
1 'polypeptide(L)'
;MSWSTSFEDPILLPNGRRLLTLRDAASYIMKLPKAEHSAPEWQAAMEALILVAESGGPTMLVRIGVMRALNRHVEQVFNPDRKGYHWDKRKLKRDQ
;
A
#
# COMPACT_ATOMS: atom_id res chain seq x y z
N MET A 1 16.25 -6.75 -14.31
CA MET A 1 14.77 -6.89 -14.50
C MET A 1 14.06 -6.21 -13.35
N SER A 2 13.09 -5.37 -13.65
CA SER A 2 12.24 -4.63 -12.70
C SER A 2 11.47 -5.53 -11.72
N TRP A 3 11.10 -6.75 -12.10
CA TRP A 3 10.44 -7.70 -11.21
C TRP A 3 11.26 -8.08 -9.98
N SER A 4 12.60 -7.98 -10.05
CA SER A 4 13.48 -8.25 -8.90
C SER A 4 13.74 -7.01 -8.05
N THR A 5 13.12 -5.87 -8.36
CA THR A 5 13.25 -4.64 -7.58
C THR A 5 12.70 -4.86 -6.18
N SER A 6 13.51 -4.51 -5.19
CA SER A 6 13.13 -4.56 -3.78
C SER A 6 12.25 -3.38 -3.39
N PHE A 7 11.34 -3.61 -2.44
CA PHE A 7 10.70 -2.53 -1.72
C PHE A 7 11.72 -1.83 -0.83
N GLU A 8 11.64 -0.49 -0.76
CA GLU A 8 12.38 0.29 0.24
C GLU A 8 11.93 -0.10 1.65
N ASP A 9 10.60 -0.16 1.84
CA ASP A 9 9.97 -0.70 3.04
C ASP A 9 9.24 -2.02 2.72
N PRO A 10 9.77 -3.18 3.17
CA PRO A 10 9.11 -4.47 2.97
C PRO A 10 7.65 -4.49 3.45
N ILE A 11 6.82 -5.28 2.76
CA ILE A 11 5.42 -5.46 3.13
C ILE A 11 5.30 -6.60 4.12
N LEU A 12 4.80 -6.30 5.32
CA LEU A 12 4.56 -7.32 6.35
C LEU A 12 3.18 -7.94 6.14
N LEU A 13 3.15 -9.26 6.02
CA LEU A 13 1.91 -10.04 5.94
C LEU A 13 1.40 -10.40 7.33
N PRO A 14 0.09 -10.67 7.48
CA PRO A 14 -0.51 -11.06 8.77
C PRO A 14 0.13 -12.31 9.41
N ASN A 15 0.71 -13.20 8.60
CA ASN A 15 1.40 -14.40 9.04
C ASN A 15 2.89 -14.19 9.39
N GLY A 16 3.35 -12.93 9.48
CA GLY A 16 4.73 -12.57 9.80
C GLY A 16 5.72 -12.68 8.64
N ARG A 17 5.30 -13.19 7.47
CA ARG A 17 6.15 -13.20 6.27
C ARG A 17 6.32 -11.79 5.71
N ARG A 18 7.44 -11.56 5.03
CA ARG A 18 7.75 -10.29 4.38
C ARG A 18 7.79 -10.46 2.87
N LEU A 19 7.16 -9.55 2.14
CA LEU A 19 7.35 -9.41 0.70
C LEU A 19 8.47 -8.41 0.47
N LEU A 20 9.59 -8.88 -0.08
CA LEU A 20 10.81 -8.09 -0.23
C LEU A 20 10.88 -7.45 -1.61
N THR A 21 10.32 -8.11 -2.63
CA THR A 21 10.42 -7.68 -4.03
C THR A 21 9.07 -7.61 -4.73
N LEU A 22 9.03 -6.93 -5.88
CA LEU A 22 7.84 -6.92 -6.76
C LEU A 22 7.42 -8.34 -7.17
N ARG A 23 8.38 -9.25 -7.41
CA ARG A 23 8.12 -10.66 -7.68
C ARG A 23 7.49 -11.38 -6.50
N ASP A 24 7.89 -11.08 -5.27
CA ASP A 24 7.24 -11.66 -4.08
C ASP A 24 5.78 -11.20 -3.99
N ALA A 25 5.53 -9.91 -4.25
CA ALA A 25 4.17 -9.38 -4.29
C ALA A 25 3.33 -10.04 -5.38
N ALA A 26 3.86 -10.19 -6.60
CA ALA A 26 3.19 -10.90 -7.69
C ALA A 26 2.85 -12.34 -7.31
N SER A 27 3.83 -13.06 -6.75
CA SER A 27 3.68 -14.46 -6.32
C SER A 27 2.67 -14.62 -5.19
N TYR A 28 2.57 -13.61 -4.32
CA TYR A 28 1.57 -13.58 -3.26
C TYR A 28 0.18 -13.36 -3.83
N ILE A 29 0.00 -12.33 -4.66
CA ILE A 29 -1.28 -11.99 -5.29
C ILE A 29 -1.80 -13.19 -6.08
N MET A 30 -0.99 -13.81 -6.94
CA MET A 30 -1.38 -14.97 -7.77
C MET A 30 -1.84 -16.21 -6.98
N LYS A 31 -1.51 -16.31 -5.69
CA LYS A 31 -1.91 -17.43 -4.82
C LYS A 31 -3.19 -17.16 -4.06
N LEU A 32 -3.80 -15.98 -4.21
CA LEU A 32 -5.03 -15.65 -3.53
C LEU A 32 -6.22 -16.43 -4.12
N PRO A 33 -7.23 -16.75 -3.31
CA PRO A 33 -8.51 -17.24 -3.80
C PRO A 33 -9.14 -16.30 -4.85
N LYS A 34 -9.93 -16.85 -5.78
CA LYS A 34 -10.59 -16.06 -6.84
C LYS A 34 -11.45 -14.91 -6.29
N ALA A 35 -12.13 -15.12 -5.15
CA ALA A 35 -12.93 -14.08 -4.51
C ALA A 35 -12.10 -12.87 -4.04
N GLU A 36 -10.87 -13.11 -3.60
CA GLU A 36 -9.92 -12.05 -3.23
C GLU A 36 -9.46 -11.31 -4.49
N HIS A 37 -9.09 -12.04 -5.54
CA HIS A 37 -8.63 -11.45 -6.81
C HIS A 37 -9.65 -10.50 -7.44
N SER A 38 -10.94 -10.78 -7.30
CA SER A 38 -12.01 -9.94 -7.83
C SER A 38 -12.32 -8.72 -6.95
N ALA A 39 -11.72 -8.59 -5.77
CA ALA A 39 -11.91 -7.41 -4.93
C ALA A 39 -11.21 -6.19 -5.56
N PRO A 40 -11.87 -5.02 -5.60
CA PRO A 40 -11.31 -3.82 -6.23
C PRO A 40 -9.93 -3.42 -5.71
N GLU A 41 -9.68 -3.61 -4.41
CA GLU A 41 -8.39 -3.28 -3.79
C GLU A 41 -7.27 -4.19 -4.29
N TRP A 42 -7.56 -5.48 -4.49
CA TRP A 42 -6.60 -6.44 -5.06
C TRP A 42 -6.36 -6.20 -6.55
N GLN A 43 -7.38 -5.79 -7.30
CA GLN A 43 -7.22 -5.37 -8.70
C GLN A 43 -6.34 -4.13 -8.81
N ALA A 44 -6.61 -3.09 -8.02
CA ALA A 44 -5.79 -1.89 -7.98
C ALA A 44 -4.33 -2.18 -7.55
N ALA A 45 -4.12 -3.10 -6.61
CA ALA A 45 -2.79 -3.56 -6.22
C ALA A 45 -2.06 -4.26 -7.38
N MET A 46 -2.77 -5.09 -8.16
CA MET A 46 -2.22 -5.77 -9.33
C MET A 46 -1.89 -4.80 -10.46
N GLU A 47 -2.76 -3.81 -10.73
CA GLU A 47 -2.51 -2.76 -11.72
C GLU A 47 -1.30 -1.91 -11.36
N ALA A 48 -1.20 -1.48 -10.10
CA ALA A 48 -0.02 -0.77 -9.60
C ALA A 48 1.27 -1.60 -9.75
N LEU A 49 1.19 -2.90 -9.46
CA LEU A 49 2.31 -3.83 -9.62
C LEU A 49 2.75 -3.95 -11.08
N ILE A 50 1.82 -4.14 -12.01
CA ILE A 50 2.12 -4.19 -13.45
C ILE A 50 2.73 -2.88 -13.90
N LEU A 51 2.13 -1.75 -13.54
CA LEU A 51 2.62 -0.41 -13.90
C LEU A 51 4.08 -0.22 -13.46
N VAL A 52 4.40 -0.51 -12.20
CA VAL A 52 5.76 -0.32 -11.68
C VAL A 52 6.73 -1.36 -12.23
N ALA A 53 6.28 -2.59 -12.49
CA ALA A 53 7.12 -3.61 -13.08
C ALA A 53 7.43 -3.33 -14.56
N GLU A 54 6.51 -2.77 -15.34
CA GLU A 54 6.72 -2.56 -16.77
C GLU A 54 7.31 -1.18 -17.08
N SER A 55 6.81 -0.14 -16.40
CA SER A 55 7.18 1.25 -16.67
C SER A 55 8.17 1.83 -15.66
N GLY A 56 8.48 1.09 -14.60
CA GLY A 56 9.25 1.61 -13.47
C GLY A 56 8.41 2.53 -12.58
N GLY A 57 9.08 3.18 -11.63
CA GLY A 57 8.44 4.10 -10.68
C GLY A 57 8.58 3.66 -9.22
N PRO A 58 7.94 4.40 -8.29
CA PRO A 58 8.13 4.18 -6.87
C PRO A 58 7.44 2.88 -6.42
N THR A 59 8.21 1.98 -5.81
CA THR A 59 7.69 0.72 -5.23
C THR A 59 6.68 0.97 -4.11
N MET A 60 6.68 2.18 -3.54
CA MET A 60 5.67 2.64 -2.59
C MET A 60 4.25 2.59 -3.16
N LEU A 61 4.05 2.79 -4.48
CA LEU A 61 2.73 2.69 -5.11
C LEU A 61 2.15 1.26 -4.97
N VAL A 62 2.96 0.26 -5.29
CA VAL A 62 2.62 -1.15 -5.13
C VAL A 62 2.39 -1.48 -3.66
N ARG A 63 3.26 -0.99 -2.78
CA ARG A 63 3.12 -1.19 -1.33
C ARG A 63 1.80 -0.65 -0.80
N ILE A 64 1.40 0.56 -1.19
CA ILE A 64 0.12 1.16 -0.77
C ILE A 64 -1.04 0.31 -1.26
N GLY A 65 -1.03 -0.14 -2.52
CA GLY A 65 -2.07 -1.00 -3.09
C GLY A 65 -2.23 -2.31 -2.31
N VAL A 66 -1.13 -3.03 -2.09
CA VAL A 66 -1.14 -4.29 -1.33
C VAL A 66 -1.58 -4.06 0.12
N MET A 67 -1.09 -3.00 0.77
CA MET A 67 -1.49 -2.69 2.14
C MET A 67 -2.97 -2.35 2.26
N ARG A 68 -3.55 -1.63 1.28
CA ARG A 68 -5.00 -1.39 1.23
C ARG A 68 -5.78 -2.69 1.06
N ALA A 69 -5.34 -3.55 0.16
CA ALA A 69 -6.01 -4.84 -0.09
C ALA A 69 -5.94 -5.80 1.11
N LEU A 70 -4.82 -5.82 1.83
CA LEU A 70 -4.65 -6.58 3.07
C LEU A 70 -5.57 -6.07 4.19
N ASN A 71 -5.80 -4.75 4.26
CA ASN A 71 -6.62 -4.12 5.30
C ASN A 71 -8.06 -3.84 4.88
N ARG A 72 -8.55 -4.37 3.74
CA ARG A 72 -9.87 -4.01 3.18
C ARG A 72 -11.06 -4.36 4.09
N HIS A 73 -10.87 -5.32 4.99
CA HIS A 73 -11.89 -5.73 5.98
C HIS A 73 -11.71 -5.08 7.35
N VAL A 74 -10.71 -4.19 7.49
CA VAL A 74 -10.47 -3.44 8.72
C VAL A 74 -11.15 -2.10 8.58
N GLU A 75 -12.17 -1.84 9.40
CA GLU A 75 -12.79 -0.52 9.45
C GLU A 75 -11.76 0.53 9.85
N GLN A 76 -11.58 1.54 9.00
CA GLN A 76 -10.82 2.72 9.36
C GLN A 76 -11.70 3.60 10.26
N VAL A 77 -11.77 3.24 11.53
CA VAL A 77 -12.45 4.06 12.53
C VAL A 77 -11.55 5.26 12.85
N PHE A 78 -12.00 6.44 12.43
CA PHE A 78 -11.38 7.68 12.87
C PHE A 78 -11.62 7.85 14.38
N ASN A 79 -10.55 7.69 15.16
CA ASN A 79 -10.59 7.96 16.60
C ASN A 79 -10.20 9.44 16.84
N PRO A 80 -11.16 10.33 17.15
CA PRO A 80 -10.88 11.75 17.37
C PRO A 80 -9.97 11.99 18.59
N ASP A 81 -9.97 11.10 19.59
CA ASP A 81 -9.18 11.23 20.82
C ASP A 81 -7.68 11.00 20.58
N ARG A 82 -7.31 10.30 19.50
CA ARG A 82 -5.89 10.11 19.10
C ARG A 82 -5.29 11.36 18.46
N LYS A 83 -6.12 12.34 18.09
CA LYS A 83 -5.62 13.60 17.55
C LYS A 83 -5.13 14.46 18.71
N GLY A 84 -3.83 14.40 19.01
CA GLY A 84 -3.20 15.38 19.88
C GLY A 84 -3.52 16.78 19.36
N TYR A 85 -4.17 17.61 20.17
CA TYR A 85 -4.42 19.04 19.89
C TYR A 85 -3.09 19.80 19.92
N HIS A 86 -2.20 19.55 18.96
CA HIS A 86 -0.89 20.20 18.86
C HIS A 86 -0.80 21.09 17.63
N TRP A 87 -1.93 21.38 16.97
CA TRP A 87 -1.96 22.45 15.99
C TRP A 87 -1.94 23.78 16.75
N ASP A 88 -0.75 24.17 17.21
CA ASP A 88 -0.55 25.52 17.70
C ASP A 88 -1.02 26.52 16.65
N LYS A 89 -1.69 27.57 17.12
CA LYS A 89 -2.33 28.63 16.31
C LYS A 89 -1.28 29.41 15.52
N ARG A 90 -0.71 28.83 14.46
CA ARG A 90 0.09 29.57 13.49
C ARG A 90 -0.84 30.39 12.62
N LYS A 91 -1.02 31.66 13.01
CA LYS A 91 -1.62 32.68 12.13
C LYS A 91 -0.64 32.95 10.99
N LEU A 92 -0.93 32.47 9.78
CA LEU A 92 -0.31 32.98 8.58
C LEU A 92 -0.94 34.35 8.27
N LYS A 93 -0.13 35.42 8.32
CA LYS A 93 -0.50 36.67 7.64
C LYS A 93 -0.46 36.38 6.14
N ARG A 94 -1.63 36.34 5.52
CA ARG A 94 -1.74 36.55 4.08
C ARG A 94 -1.82 38.05 3.82
N ASP A 95 -1.22 38.44 2.72
CA ASP A 95 -1.21 39.77 2.07
C ASP A 95 -0.04 40.69 2.44
N GLN A 96 0.90 40.78 1.48
CA GLN A 96 1.53 42.02 1.04
C GLN A 96 1.50 42.05 -0.49
#